data_AF-A0A971FSB9-F1
#
_entry.id   AF-A0A971FSB9-F1
#
_cell.length_a   1.000
_cell.length_b   1.000
_cell.length_c   1.000
_cell.angle_alpha   90.00
_cell.angle_beta   90.00
_cell.angle_gamma   90.00
#
_symmetry.space_group_name_H-M   'P 1'
#
loop_
_entity.id
_entity.type
_entity.pdbx_description
1 polymer ?
#
loop_
_entity_poly.entity_id
_entity_poly.type
_entity_poly.pdbx_seq_one_letter_code
_entity_poly.pdbx_strand_id
1 'polypeptide(L)'
;MKLKKILSLTALVALLASCTHPTVPTDAQAESRLPRIFPDYTEVTIPCNISPMNFSVQEGASEVVARLSFPGGEYTYGEGQKVQIDEQEWQEILKASIEKSIKVEVYAKIGDTWKSYKPFNIYVAPDSIDSYISYRVIQPSYVAYEKLSINQLNLTNFDEREIYNNMSVSTEDMGQCINCHSYKNYKTDNMLFHMRQGFGGTMIVSNGELKKVDLKTAETLSAGVYPAWHPTANLIAFSTNKTGQSFHTKDANKIEVQDTESDLILYDVEKNEVRNIVELDDELEVFPTWTPDGKKLYFCSAHFEYHNDSIEKSAEMILRYKEVKYSLYSIDFDPKTKEFSNLQMVYDAASDSINASVSLPRVSPDGKHVLFAQGEYGCFHVWHNDADIYMLNTQTNKVKKLDAINSPRSESYPSWSSNGRWIMVASRRDDGNYTRPYIAYFDRQGKAHKPFLIPQKDPNFYTFFLRSFNRPEFMIEPVSITPQQFATKAKEDAVPAQ
;
A
#
# COMPACT_ATOMS: atom_id res chain seq x y z
N MET A 1 14.76 38.67 -57.89
CA MET A 1 14.73 37.64 -56.81
C MET A 1 13.63 38.03 -55.84
N LYS A 2 12.38 37.63 -56.07
CA LYS A 2 11.73 36.36 -55.69
C LYS A 2 11.68 36.13 -54.17
N LEU A 3 10.44 36.01 -53.69
CA LEU A 3 9.93 35.57 -52.37
C LEU A 3 9.99 36.56 -51.19
N LYS A 4 9.04 37.49 -51.17
CA LYS A 4 8.46 38.05 -49.93
C LYS A 4 6.95 38.19 -50.13
N LYS A 5 6.21 37.11 -49.89
CA LYS A 5 4.75 37.04 -49.70
C LYS A 5 4.42 35.57 -49.44
N ILE A 6 4.35 35.20 -48.17
CA ILE A 6 3.53 34.15 -47.53
C ILE A 6 3.94 34.28 -46.05
N LEU A 7 3.37 35.30 -45.40
CA LEU A 7 3.23 35.31 -43.95
C LEU A 7 1.72 35.25 -43.71
N SER A 8 1.31 34.35 -42.83
CA SER A 8 0.07 34.46 -42.06
C SER A 8 -1.24 34.13 -42.78
N LEU A 9 -1.40 32.88 -43.22
CA LEU A 9 -2.74 32.26 -43.24
C LEU A 9 -2.67 30.74 -43.04
N THR A 10 -1.90 30.29 -42.06
CA THR A 10 -2.21 29.03 -41.38
C THR A 10 -2.89 29.45 -40.10
N ALA A 11 -4.20 29.71 -40.22
CA ALA A 11 -5.07 29.70 -39.07
C ALA A 11 -4.89 28.33 -38.44
N LEU A 12 -4.12 28.31 -37.36
CA LEU A 12 -4.09 27.25 -36.39
C LEU A 12 -5.53 27.18 -35.88
N VAL A 13 -6.36 26.36 -36.54
CA VAL A 13 -7.55 25.79 -35.91
C VAL A 13 -6.98 24.88 -34.83
N ALA A 14 -6.53 25.49 -33.74
CA ALA A 14 -6.54 24.84 -32.46
C ALA A 14 -8.01 24.53 -32.24
N LEU A 15 -8.39 23.28 -32.55
CA LEU A 15 -9.57 22.65 -32.00
C LEU A 15 -9.41 22.78 -30.48
N LEU A 16 -9.92 23.88 -29.93
CA LEU A 16 -10.39 23.92 -28.57
C LEU A 16 -11.46 22.83 -28.56
N ALA A 17 -11.07 21.62 -28.16
CA ALA A 17 -12.00 20.63 -27.71
C ALA A 17 -12.65 21.24 -26.47
N SER A 18 -13.70 22.04 -26.68
CA SER A 18 -14.62 22.39 -25.63
C SER A 18 -15.12 21.05 -25.10
N CYS A 19 -14.83 20.74 -23.84
CA CYS A 19 -15.48 19.64 -23.14
C CYS A 19 -16.99 19.86 -23.31
N THR A 20 -17.61 19.10 -24.21
CA THR A 20 -19.05 19.19 -24.41
C THR A 20 -19.65 18.27 -23.37
N HIS A 21 -20.13 18.89 -22.29
CA HIS A 21 -20.90 18.17 -21.27
C HIS A 21 -22.06 17.42 -21.94
N PRO A 22 -22.16 16.09 -21.78
CA PRO A 22 -23.24 15.32 -22.38
C PRO A 22 -24.57 15.71 -21.75
N THR A 23 -25.63 15.73 -22.56
CA THR A 23 -26.96 16.06 -22.07
C THR A 23 -27.56 14.88 -21.31
N VAL A 24 -28.19 15.14 -20.18
CA VAL A 24 -28.94 14.11 -19.43
C VAL A 24 -30.13 13.61 -20.26
N PRO A 25 -30.28 12.29 -20.47
CA PRO A 25 -31.42 11.73 -21.18
C PRO A 25 -32.75 12.05 -20.48
N THR A 26 -33.75 12.48 -21.24
CA THR A 26 -35.07 12.89 -20.70
C THR A 26 -36.09 11.75 -20.66
N ASP A 27 -35.87 10.68 -21.41
CA ASP A 27 -36.75 9.53 -21.58
C ASP A 27 -36.24 8.26 -20.87
N ALA A 28 -35.37 8.42 -19.86
CA ALA A 28 -34.76 7.31 -19.14
C ALA A 28 -35.76 6.58 -18.24
N GLN A 29 -35.81 5.25 -18.36
CA GLN A 29 -36.60 4.38 -17.48
C GLN A 29 -35.94 4.25 -16.11
N ALA A 30 -36.69 4.53 -15.04
CA ALA A 30 -36.16 4.51 -13.68
C ALA A 30 -35.97 3.08 -13.15
N GLU A 31 -34.79 2.83 -12.59
CA GLU A 31 -34.41 1.61 -11.88
C GLU A 31 -34.43 1.86 -10.37
N SER A 32 -34.95 0.91 -9.58
CA SER A 32 -35.08 1.05 -8.12
C SER A 32 -33.80 0.77 -7.34
N ARG A 33 -32.70 0.49 -8.03
CA ARG A 33 -31.41 0.06 -7.47
C ARG A 33 -30.29 1.04 -7.82
N LEU A 34 -29.18 0.93 -7.08
CA LEU A 34 -27.93 1.61 -7.42
C LEU A 34 -27.34 1.06 -8.75
N PRO A 35 -26.56 1.89 -9.47
CA PRO A 35 -25.82 1.43 -10.65
C PRO A 35 -24.68 0.50 -10.22
N ARG A 36 -24.34 -0.49 -11.05
CA ARG A 36 -23.09 -1.26 -10.90
C ARG A 36 -21.97 -0.50 -11.62
N ILE A 37 -21.16 0.19 -10.83
CA ILE A 37 -20.01 0.94 -11.34
C ILE A 37 -18.70 0.29 -10.90
N PHE A 38 -17.66 0.50 -11.70
CA PHE A 38 -16.30 0.12 -11.34
C PHE A 38 -15.29 1.24 -11.70
N PRO A 39 -14.44 1.67 -10.75
CA PRO A 39 -14.44 1.25 -9.34
C PRO A 39 -15.72 1.63 -8.57
N ASP A 40 -16.02 0.92 -7.48
CA ASP A 40 -17.20 1.21 -6.65
C ASP A 40 -16.95 2.41 -5.74
N TYR A 41 -17.49 3.57 -6.15
CA TYR A 41 -17.48 4.82 -5.39
C TYR A 41 -18.83 5.18 -4.79
N THR A 42 -19.74 4.21 -4.65
CA THR A 42 -21.04 4.45 -4.03
C THR A 42 -20.87 4.65 -2.52
N GLU A 43 -21.40 5.76 -1.97
CA GLU A 43 -21.46 6.02 -0.52
C GLU A 43 -20.08 6.04 0.17
N VAL A 44 -19.03 6.45 -0.54
CA VAL A 44 -17.66 6.53 0.00
C VAL A 44 -17.36 7.92 0.57
N THR A 45 -16.41 7.99 1.50
CA THR A 45 -15.85 9.26 2.01
C THR A 45 -14.45 9.47 1.43
N ILE A 46 -14.24 10.61 0.77
CA ILE A 46 -13.01 10.93 0.05
C ILE A 46 -12.28 12.16 0.61
N PRO A 47 -10.95 12.27 0.41
CA PRO A 47 -10.18 13.45 0.79
C PRO A 47 -10.56 14.69 -0.03
N CYS A 48 -10.41 15.88 0.56
CA CYS A 48 -10.67 17.16 -0.10
C CYS A 48 -9.67 17.54 -1.22
N ASN A 49 -8.63 16.74 -1.43
CA ASN A 49 -7.58 16.95 -2.43
C ASN A 49 -7.33 15.72 -3.32
N ILE A 50 -8.21 14.70 -3.30
CA ILE A 50 -8.03 13.49 -4.11
C ILE A 50 -8.23 13.79 -5.60
N SER A 51 -7.57 13.04 -6.46
CA SER A 51 -7.79 13.02 -7.92
C SER A 51 -9.23 12.60 -8.28
N PRO A 52 -9.69 12.94 -9.50
CA PRO A 52 -11.07 12.65 -9.91
C PRO A 52 -11.49 11.18 -9.75
N MET A 53 -12.71 10.99 -9.22
CA MET A 53 -13.31 9.67 -8.99
C MET A 53 -13.90 9.08 -10.28
N ASN A 54 -13.04 8.81 -11.27
CA ASN A 54 -13.45 8.26 -12.57
C ASN A 54 -13.96 6.83 -12.46
N PHE A 55 -15.08 6.50 -13.12
CA PHE A 55 -15.67 5.17 -13.10
C PHE A 55 -16.25 4.75 -14.45
N SER A 56 -16.57 3.46 -14.58
CA SER A 56 -17.26 2.85 -15.72
C SER A 56 -18.54 2.15 -15.25
N VAL A 57 -19.55 2.02 -16.11
CA VAL A 57 -20.77 1.26 -15.80
C VAL A 57 -20.64 -0.19 -16.30
N GLN A 58 -20.70 -1.15 -15.40
CA GLN A 58 -20.51 -2.58 -15.67
C GLN A 58 -21.84 -3.32 -15.93
N GLU A 59 -22.62 -2.83 -16.89
CA GLU A 59 -23.97 -3.36 -17.17
C GLU A 59 -24.26 -3.58 -18.65
N GLY A 60 -23.22 -3.73 -19.48
CA GLY A 60 -23.38 -3.88 -20.93
C GLY A 60 -23.94 -2.62 -21.60
N ALA A 61 -23.74 -1.46 -20.98
CA ALA A 61 -24.16 -0.17 -21.52
C ALA A 61 -23.36 0.16 -22.79
N SER A 62 -23.99 0.77 -23.80
CA SER A 62 -23.25 1.34 -24.94
C SER A 62 -22.80 2.77 -24.68
N GLU A 63 -23.58 3.51 -23.89
CA GLU A 63 -23.37 4.91 -23.54
C GLU A 63 -23.71 5.15 -22.06
N VAL A 64 -23.01 6.07 -21.41
CA VAL A 64 -23.25 6.51 -20.04
C VAL A 64 -23.29 8.02 -19.96
N VAL A 65 -24.16 8.55 -19.10
CA VAL A 65 -24.11 9.93 -18.64
C VAL A 65 -24.18 9.92 -17.12
N ALA A 66 -23.26 10.61 -16.45
CA ALA A 66 -23.33 10.88 -15.03
C ALA A 66 -23.49 12.37 -14.79
N ARG A 67 -24.45 12.74 -13.92
CA ARG A 67 -24.61 14.09 -13.41
C ARG A 67 -24.10 14.15 -11.98
N LEU A 68 -23.15 15.05 -11.74
CA LEU A 68 -22.58 15.33 -10.42
C LEU A 68 -23.14 16.67 -9.95
N SER A 69 -24.03 16.64 -8.97
CA SER A 69 -24.59 17.85 -8.34
C SER A 69 -23.88 18.11 -7.02
N PHE A 70 -23.44 19.35 -6.82
CA PHE A 70 -22.68 19.79 -5.65
C PHE A 70 -23.15 21.20 -5.20
N PRO A 71 -22.74 21.68 -4.02
CA PRO A 71 -23.13 23.01 -3.57
C PRO A 71 -22.69 24.10 -4.56
N GLY A 72 -23.65 24.74 -5.23
CA GLY A 72 -23.40 25.85 -6.16
C GLY A 72 -23.38 25.48 -7.63
N GLY A 73 -23.53 24.21 -8.00
CA GLY A 73 -23.58 23.82 -9.42
C GLY A 73 -23.79 22.33 -9.68
N GLU A 74 -23.81 21.99 -10.96
CA GLU A 74 -23.76 20.62 -11.43
C GLU A 74 -22.97 20.53 -12.73
N TYR A 75 -22.26 19.42 -12.91
CA TYR A 75 -21.58 19.06 -14.15
C TYR A 75 -22.04 17.69 -14.63
N THR A 76 -21.91 17.44 -15.93
CA THR A 76 -22.23 16.14 -16.54
C THR A 76 -21.04 15.60 -17.31
N TYR A 77 -20.89 14.28 -17.28
CA TYR A 77 -19.76 13.56 -17.88
C TYR A 77 -20.22 12.25 -18.49
N GLY A 78 -19.54 11.80 -19.53
CA GLY A 78 -19.90 10.57 -20.24
C GLY A 78 -19.25 10.47 -21.61
N GLU A 79 -18.46 9.43 -21.80
CA GLU A 79 -17.86 9.07 -23.08
C GLU A 79 -17.88 7.54 -23.25
N GLY A 80 -18.72 7.05 -24.16
CA GLY A 80 -18.97 5.61 -24.28
C GLY A 80 -19.45 5.03 -22.95
N GLN A 81 -18.70 4.08 -22.37
CA GLN A 81 -19.03 3.44 -21.08
C GLN A 81 -18.39 4.12 -19.86
N LYS A 82 -17.62 5.20 -20.08
CA LYS A 82 -16.76 5.80 -19.06
C LYS A 82 -17.29 7.16 -18.61
N VAL A 83 -17.10 7.43 -17.33
CA VAL A 83 -17.26 8.73 -16.70
C VAL A 83 -15.86 9.20 -16.33
N GLN A 84 -15.33 10.13 -17.11
CA GLN A 84 -14.03 10.75 -16.87
C GLN A 84 -14.27 12.23 -16.57
N ILE A 85 -13.99 12.60 -15.33
CA ILE A 85 -14.26 13.93 -14.78
C ILE A 85 -13.04 14.80 -15.07
N ASP A 86 -13.27 16.02 -15.54
CA ASP A 86 -12.20 17.00 -15.76
C ASP A 86 -11.49 17.35 -14.45
N GLU A 87 -10.15 17.43 -14.48
CA GLU A 87 -9.37 17.65 -13.27
C GLU A 87 -9.62 19.05 -12.67
N GLN A 88 -9.85 20.08 -13.47
CA GLN A 88 -10.08 21.44 -12.98
C GLN A 88 -11.47 21.56 -12.35
N GLU A 89 -12.49 21.07 -13.06
CA GLU A 89 -13.87 21.04 -12.55
C GLU A 89 -13.97 20.18 -11.29
N TRP A 90 -13.22 19.07 -11.21
CA TRP A 90 -13.17 18.25 -10.00
C TRP A 90 -12.63 19.01 -8.79
N GLN A 91 -11.58 19.83 -8.96
CA GLN A 91 -11.08 20.66 -7.86
C GLN A 91 -12.14 21.69 -7.40
N GLU A 92 -12.93 22.23 -8.32
CA GLU A 92 -14.06 23.11 -7.97
C GLU A 92 -15.13 22.35 -7.17
N ILE A 93 -15.52 21.16 -7.64
CA ILE A 93 -16.48 20.28 -6.95
C ILE A 93 -16.01 19.99 -5.53
N LEU A 94 -14.75 19.56 -5.35
CA LEU A 94 -14.19 19.22 -4.05
C LEU A 94 -14.20 20.41 -3.10
N LYS A 95 -13.73 21.58 -3.57
CA LYS A 95 -13.68 22.80 -2.76
C LYS A 95 -15.07 23.24 -2.30
N ALA A 96 -16.09 23.11 -3.15
CA ALA A 96 -17.47 23.43 -2.80
C ALA A 96 -18.11 22.43 -1.83
N SER A 97 -17.60 21.20 -1.81
CA SER A 97 -18.21 20.05 -1.13
C SER A 97 -17.54 19.63 0.18
N ILE A 98 -16.50 20.32 0.66
CA ILE A 98 -15.88 20.06 1.97
C ILE A 98 -16.94 19.97 3.07
N GLU A 99 -16.93 18.88 3.84
CA GLU A 99 -17.89 18.53 4.90
C GLU A 99 -19.34 18.36 4.41
N LYS A 100 -19.52 18.14 3.11
CA LYS A 100 -20.80 17.93 2.44
C LYS A 100 -20.69 16.71 1.52
N SER A 101 -21.67 16.56 0.63
CA SER A 101 -21.73 15.47 -0.34
C SER A 101 -21.88 15.97 -1.77
N ILE A 102 -21.33 15.20 -2.69
CA ILE A 102 -21.56 15.27 -4.13
C ILE A 102 -22.61 14.22 -4.44
N LYS A 103 -23.76 14.62 -4.99
CA LYS A 103 -24.80 13.69 -5.43
C LYS A 103 -24.49 13.23 -6.84
N VAL A 104 -24.45 11.92 -7.06
CA VAL A 104 -24.17 11.31 -8.36
C VAL A 104 -25.43 10.62 -8.89
N GLU A 105 -25.86 11.04 -10.06
CA GLU A 105 -26.95 10.40 -10.83
C GLU A 105 -26.37 9.76 -12.07
N VAL A 106 -26.64 8.47 -12.27
CA VAL A 106 -26.08 7.69 -13.38
C VAL A 106 -27.21 7.27 -14.32
N TYR A 107 -26.96 7.46 -15.61
CA TYR A 107 -27.80 7.07 -16.71
C TYR A 107 -27.00 6.16 -17.63
N ALA A 108 -27.57 5.03 -18.05
CA ALA A 108 -26.90 4.10 -18.96
C ALA A 108 -27.83 3.65 -20.07
N LYS A 109 -27.33 3.63 -21.30
CA LYS A 109 -28.04 3.14 -22.47
C LYS A 109 -27.78 1.66 -22.64
N ILE A 110 -28.82 0.84 -22.46
CA ILE A 110 -28.75 -0.62 -22.62
C ILE A 110 -29.65 -1.00 -23.80
N GLY A 111 -29.03 -1.49 -24.88
CA GLY A 111 -29.71 -1.57 -26.18
C GLY A 111 -30.11 -0.17 -26.65
N ASP A 112 -31.38 0.02 -26.99
CA ASP A 112 -31.91 1.32 -27.42
C ASP A 112 -32.58 2.11 -26.28
N THR A 113 -32.53 1.61 -25.05
CA THR A 113 -33.24 2.21 -23.90
C THR A 113 -32.29 2.84 -22.92
N TRP A 114 -32.52 4.11 -22.58
CA TRP A 114 -31.88 4.76 -21.45
C TRP A 114 -32.50 4.31 -20.13
N LYS A 115 -31.65 4.00 -19.17
CA LYS A 115 -32.02 3.70 -17.79
C LYS A 115 -31.45 4.76 -16.85
N SER A 116 -32.20 5.15 -15.84
CA SER A 116 -31.74 6.02 -14.75
C SER A 116 -31.72 5.25 -13.45
N TYR A 117 -30.60 5.26 -12.73
CA TYR A 117 -30.44 4.51 -11.49
C TYR A 117 -30.77 5.35 -10.26
N LYS A 118 -30.97 4.68 -9.11
CA LYS A 118 -31.05 5.36 -7.82
C LYS A 118 -29.75 6.18 -7.62
N PRO A 119 -29.84 7.47 -7.26
CA PRO A 119 -28.66 8.28 -6.97
C PRO A 119 -27.94 7.80 -5.72
N PHE A 120 -26.65 8.10 -5.65
CA PHE A 120 -25.82 7.90 -4.46
C PHE A 120 -25.01 9.15 -4.14
N ASN A 121 -24.40 9.17 -2.97
CA ASN A 121 -23.53 10.27 -2.54
C ASN A 121 -22.05 9.86 -2.50
N ILE A 122 -21.18 10.83 -2.75
CA ILE A 122 -19.78 10.81 -2.36
C ILE A 122 -19.59 11.91 -1.31
N TYR A 123 -19.07 11.56 -0.14
CA TYR A 123 -18.86 12.50 0.98
C TYR A 123 -17.44 13.05 0.93
N VAL A 124 -17.25 14.36 1.14
CA VAL A 124 -15.90 14.97 1.12
C VAL A 124 -15.49 15.33 2.55
N ALA A 125 -14.48 14.64 3.06
CA ALA A 125 -13.90 14.95 4.36
C ALA A 125 -13.07 16.25 4.29
N PRO A 126 -12.98 17.04 5.38
CA PRO A 126 -12.14 18.23 5.42
C PRO A 126 -10.65 17.90 5.46
N ASP A 127 -10.31 16.66 5.83
CA ASP A 127 -8.93 16.21 5.99
C ASP A 127 -8.32 15.88 4.61
N SER A 128 -7.18 16.49 4.30
CA SER A 128 -6.42 16.14 3.09
C SER A 128 -5.78 14.76 3.21
N ILE A 129 -5.44 14.15 2.09
CA ILE A 129 -4.57 12.96 2.05
C ILE A 129 -3.14 13.36 1.70
N ASP A 130 -2.18 12.53 2.09
CA ASP A 130 -0.80 12.67 1.62
C ASP A 130 -0.78 12.54 0.10
N SER A 131 -0.10 13.46 -0.58
CA SER A 131 -0.22 13.57 -2.04
C SER A 131 0.36 12.39 -2.79
N TYR A 132 1.22 11.58 -2.19
CA TYR A 132 1.87 10.46 -2.87
C TYR A 132 1.66 9.14 -2.12
N ILE A 133 1.65 8.06 -2.89
CA ILE A 133 1.93 6.72 -2.38
C ILE A 133 3.09 6.12 -3.16
N SER A 134 3.81 5.21 -2.53
CA SER A 134 4.73 4.29 -3.19
C SER A 134 4.18 2.88 -3.13
N TYR A 135 4.55 2.02 -4.07
CA TYR A 135 4.17 0.61 -4.06
C TYR A 135 5.07 -0.19 -4.99
N ARG A 136 5.18 -1.49 -4.72
CA ARG A 136 5.83 -2.43 -5.64
C ARG A 136 4.81 -3.02 -6.61
N VAL A 137 5.16 -3.03 -7.89
CA VAL A 137 4.43 -3.76 -8.93
C VAL A 137 5.08 -5.12 -9.14
N ILE A 138 4.30 -6.19 -8.99
CA ILE A 138 4.79 -7.57 -9.06
C ILE A 138 3.77 -8.51 -9.72
N GLN A 139 4.25 -9.56 -10.36
CA GLN A 139 3.40 -10.65 -10.87
C GLN A 139 2.74 -11.41 -9.71
N PRO A 140 1.54 -12.00 -9.90
CA PRO A 140 0.85 -12.75 -8.85
C PRO A 140 1.57 -14.06 -8.49
N SER A 141 2.40 -14.61 -9.38
CA SER A 141 3.27 -15.76 -9.10
C SER A 141 4.71 -15.28 -8.85
N TYR A 142 5.22 -15.43 -7.63
CA TYR A 142 6.45 -14.79 -7.12
C TYR A 142 7.77 -15.45 -7.58
N VAL A 143 7.86 -15.92 -8.83
CA VAL A 143 9.01 -16.80 -9.21
C VAL A 143 9.96 -16.15 -10.21
N ALA A 144 9.53 -15.15 -10.97
CA ALA A 144 10.43 -14.39 -11.84
C ALA A 144 10.92 -13.15 -11.08
N TYR A 145 12.19 -13.12 -10.65
CA TYR A 145 12.86 -11.90 -10.19
C TYR A 145 13.14 -10.90 -11.33
N GLU A 146 12.22 -10.84 -12.29
CA GLU A 146 12.25 -10.01 -13.48
C GLU A 146 11.01 -9.13 -13.50
N LYS A 147 11.12 -7.93 -14.08
CA LYS A 147 9.99 -7.00 -14.31
C LYS A 147 9.30 -6.55 -13.01
N LEU A 148 10.10 -6.27 -11.99
CA LEU A 148 9.67 -5.65 -10.75
C LEU A 148 10.00 -4.16 -10.77
N SER A 149 9.06 -3.33 -10.35
CA SER A 149 9.31 -1.91 -10.12
C SER A 149 8.73 -1.43 -8.81
N ILE A 150 9.40 -0.47 -8.18
CA ILE A 150 8.84 0.39 -7.14
C ILE A 150 8.39 1.65 -7.86
N ASN A 151 7.12 2.00 -7.72
CA ASN A 151 6.49 3.13 -8.36
C ASN A 151 6.00 4.10 -7.29
N GLN A 152 5.77 5.33 -7.69
CA GLN A 152 5.08 6.34 -6.91
C GLN A 152 3.94 6.92 -7.72
N LEU A 153 2.78 7.09 -7.09
CA LEU A 153 1.58 7.67 -7.68
C LEU A 153 1.20 8.92 -6.88
N ASN A 154 0.98 10.03 -7.58
CA ASN A 154 0.38 11.22 -7.03
C ASN A 154 -1.15 11.05 -6.96
N LEU A 155 -1.67 10.98 -5.75
CA LEU A 155 -3.09 10.79 -5.45
C LEU A 155 -3.95 11.99 -5.84
N THR A 156 -3.37 13.17 -6.12
CA THR A 156 -4.11 14.40 -6.43
C THR A 156 -4.27 14.66 -7.93
N ASN A 157 -3.50 13.99 -8.81
CA ASN A 157 -3.51 14.26 -10.26
C ASN A 157 -3.13 13.07 -11.18
N PHE A 158 -3.10 11.84 -10.65
CA PHE A 158 -2.77 10.61 -11.40
C PHE A 158 -1.32 10.49 -11.92
N ASP A 159 -0.41 11.43 -11.63
CA ASP A 159 0.99 11.32 -12.10
C ASP A 159 1.66 10.11 -11.45
N GLU A 160 2.09 9.15 -12.27
CA GLU A 160 2.78 7.93 -11.82
C GLU A 160 4.17 7.87 -12.42
N ARG A 161 5.17 7.55 -11.58
CA ARG A 161 6.57 7.43 -11.98
C ARG A 161 7.24 6.25 -11.31
N GLU A 162 8.19 5.65 -12.00
CA GLU A 162 9.07 4.65 -11.40
C GLU A 162 10.06 5.34 -10.43
N ILE A 163 10.21 4.77 -9.23
CA ILE A 163 11.33 5.07 -8.32
C ILE A 163 12.53 4.22 -8.72
N TYR A 164 12.29 2.92 -8.94
CA TYR A 164 13.31 1.97 -9.37
C TYR A 164 12.69 0.79 -10.11
N ASN A 165 13.32 0.36 -11.20
CA ASN A 165 12.92 -0.80 -11.99
C ASN A 165 14.11 -1.75 -12.10
N ASN A 166 13.93 -2.99 -11.65
CA ASN A 166 15.03 -3.97 -11.58
C ASN A 166 15.60 -4.32 -12.97
N MET A 167 14.80 -4.17 -14.03
CA MET A 167 15.23 -4.41 -15.41
C MET A 167 16.28 -3.39 -15.90
N SER A 168 16.49 -2.29 -15.15
CA SER A 168 17.54 -1.30 -15.46
C SER A 168 18.96 -1.86 -15.30
N VAL A 169 19.13 -2.89 -14.47
CA VAL A 169 20.44 -3.51 -14.22
C VAL A 169 20.44 -5.04 -14.27
N SER A 170 19.27 -5.68 -14.27
CA SER A 170 19.16 -7.14 -14.36
C SER A 170 19.60 -7.66 -15.74
N THR A 171 20.27 -8.81 -15.76
CA THR A 171 20.56 -9.61 -16.96
C THR A 171 19.82 -10.96 -16.87
N GLU A 172 19.85 -11.75 -17.95
CA GLU A 172 19.22 -13.08 -18.01
C GLU A 172 19.70 -14.02 -16.89
N ASP A 173 20.97 -13.88 -16.49
CA ASP A 173 21.64 -14.66 -15.45
C ASP A 173 21.75 -13.93 -14.10
N MET A 174 21.47 -12.63 -14.04
CA MET A 174 21.51 -11.82 -12.82
C MET A 174 20.24 -11.00 -12.62
N GLY A 175 19.11 -11.68 -12.39
CA GLY A 175 17.88 -11.05 -11.93
C GLY A 175 18.01 -10.47 -10.51
N GLN A 176 17.25 -9.42 -10.22
CA GLN A 176 17.18 -8.83 -8.88
C GLN A 176 15.77 -8.88 -8.31
N CYS A 177 15.63 -9.39 -7.10
CA CYS A 177 14.43 -9.11 -6.33
C CYS A 177 14.55 -7.72 -5.70
N ILE A 178 13.65 -6.80 -6.02
CA ILE A 178 13.51 -5.55 -5.28
C ILE A 178 12.39 -5.73 -4.25
N ASN A 179 12.74 -5.58 -2.97
CA ASN A 179 11.84 -5.83 -1.86
C ASN A 179 11.66 -4.57 -1.00
N CYS A 180 10.65 -4.62 -0.14
CA CYS A 180 10.39 -3.76 1.01
C CYS A 180 11.08 -2.38 0.96
N HIS A 181 10.39 -1.37 0.42
CA HIS A 181 10.75 0.03 0.63
C HIS A 181 10.21 0.51 1.99
N SER A 182 10.80 1.59 2.52
CA SER A 182 10.33 2.27 3.73
C SER A 182 10.83 3.71 3.77
N TYR A 183 10.04 4.58 4.39
CA TYR A 183 10.27 6.02 4.49
C TYR A 183 10.25 6.47 5.95
N LYS A 184 11.16 7.35 6.33
CA LYS A 184 11.17 7.97 7.65
C LYS A 184 10.15 9.11 7.69
N ASN A 185 9.09 8.96 8.50
CA ASN A 185 8.04 9.96 8.66
C ASN A 185 7.49 10.51 7.32
N TYR A 186 7.16 9.63 6.38
CA TYR A 186 6.53 9.97 5.09
C TYR A 186 7.39 10.81 4.13
N LYS A 187 8.62 11.16 4.52
CA LYS A 187 9.57 11.92 3.70
C LYS A 187 10.45 11.03 2.87
N THR A 188 10.98 11.57 1.78
CA THR A 188 11.77 10.78 0.81
C THR A 188 13.27 11.08 0.85
N ASP A 189 13.69 12.08 1.65
CA ASP A 189 15.10 12.36 1.95
C ASP A 189 15.74 11.31 2.87
N ASN A 190 14.93 10.47 3.51
CA ASN A 190 15.33 9.35 4.35
C ASN A 190 14.47 8.14 3.99
N MET A 191 14.97 7.31 3.09
CA MET A 191 14.25 6.14 2.58
C MET A 191 15.19 4.97 2.36
N LEU A 192 14.62 3.77 2.24
CA LEU A 192 15.40 2.61 1.82
C LEU A 192 14.58 1.65 0.98
N PHE A 193 15.26 0.76 0.26
CA PHE A 193 14.70 -0.49 -0.25
C PHE A 193 15.78 -1.57 -0.38
N HIS A 194 15.38 -2.84 -0.41
CA HIS A 194 16.31 -3.96 -0.51
C HIS A 194 16.42 -4.48 -1.94
N MET A 195 17.64 -4.79 -2.37
CA MET A 195 17.93 -5.56 -3.57
C MET A 195 18.52 -6.92 -3.15
N ARG A 196 17.94 -8.02 -3.63
CA ARG A 196 18.43 -9.39 -3.37
C ARG A 196 18.83 -10.06 -4.68
N GLN A 197 19.70 -11.08 -4.59
CA GLN A 197 20.33 -11.76 -5.72
C GLN A 197 21.33 -10.84 -6.46
N GLY A 198 21.11 -10.56 -7.75
CA GLY A 198 22.00 -9.71 -8.54
C GLY A 198 22.26 -8.37 -7.85
N PHE A 199 23.52 -7.98 -7.76
CA PHE A 199 23.97 -6.76 -7.07
C PHE A 199 23.34 -6.53 -5.69
N GLY A 200 23.18 -7.58 -4.89
CA GLY A 200 22.53 -7.52 -3.58
C GLY A 200 23.05 -6.40 -2.66
N GLY A 201 22.15 -5.86 -1.83
CA GLY A 201 22.44 -4.80 -0.86
C GLY A 201 21.19 -3.99 -0.52
N THR A 202 21.30 -3.18 0.53
CA THR A 202 20.24 -2.25 0.95
C THR A 202 20.55 -0.86 0.44
N MET A 203 19.64 -0.29 -0.35
CA MET A 203 19.75 1.07 -0.84
C MET A 203 19.33 2.04 0.25
N ILE A 204 20.33 2.70 0.80
CA ILE A 204 20.42 3.76 1.81
C ILE A 204 20.18 5.19 1.34
N VAL A 205 19.01 5.83 1.46
CA VAL A 205 18.96 7.32 1.36
C VAL A 205 18.89 7.90 2.77
N SER A 206 19.88 8.71 3.14
CA SER A 206 19.91 9.42 4.43
C SER A 206 20.27 10.88 4.19
N ASN A 207 19.43 11.80 4.65
CA ASN A 207 19.56 13.24 4.38
C ASN A 207 19.77 13.57 2.88
N GLY A 208 19.13 12.81 1.99
CA GLY A 208 19.26 12.93 0.53
C GLY A 208 20.51 12.28 -0.08
N GLU A 209 21.41 11.72 0.72
CA GLU A 209 22.59 11.02 0.22
C GLU A 209 22.33 9.53 0.00
N LEU A 210 22.65 9.04 -1.19
CA LEU A 210 22.43 7.65 -1.59
C LEU A 210 23.67 6.77 -1.35
N LYS A 211 23.50 5.70 -0.57
CA LYS A 211 24.50 4.66 -0.26
C LYS A 211 23.92 3.26 -0.53
N LYS A 212 24.79 2.27 -0.73
CA LYS A 212 24.42 0.85 -0.79
C LYS A 212 25.17 0.13 0.32
N VAL A 213 24.45 -0.58 1.18
CA VAL A 213 24.99 -1.18 2.41
C VAL A 213 24.71 -2.68 2.42
N ASP A 214 25.70 -3.48 2.81
CA ASP A 214 25.48 -4.89 3.15
C ASP A 214 25.30 -4.99 4.66
N LEU A 215 24.09 -5.38 5.08
CA LEU A 215 23.72 -5.50 6.49
C LEU A 215 24.03 -6.90 7.05
N LYS A 216 24.55 -7.82 6.23
CA LYS A 216 24.99 -9.12 6.70
C LYS A 216 26.39 -8.99 7.31
N THR A 217 26.52 -9.33 8.58
CA THR A 217 27.80 -9.42 9.29
C THR A 217 28.06 -10.86 9.76
N ALA A 218 29.10 -11.09 10.55
CA ALA A 218 29.34 -12.41 11.13
C ALA A 218 28.37 -12.72 12.28
N GLU A 219 27.80 -11.68 12.88
CA GLU A 219 26.92 -11.69 14.05
C GLU A 219 25.43 -11.70 13.66
N THR A 220 25.09 -11.37 12.41
CA THR A 220 23.70 -11.38 11.95
C THR A 220 23.34 -12.64 11.17
N LEU A 221 22.15 -13.19 11.45
CA LEU A 221 21.58 -14.36 10.77
C LEU A 221 21.53 -14.20 9.23
N SER A 222 21.16 -13.00 8.78
CA SER A 222 21.07 -12.60 7.38
C SER A 222 21.20 -11.09 7.24
N ALA A 223 21.23 -10.58 6.01
CA ALA A 223 20.95 -9.17 5.77
C ALA A 223 19.51 -8.82 6.22
N GLY A 224 19.23 -7.53 6.44
CA GLY A 224 17.90 -7.04 6.82
C GLY A 224 16.80 -7.39 5.79
N VAL A 225 15.60 -7.67 6.29
CA VAL A 225 14.45 -8.15 5.50
C VAL A 225 13.26 -7.20 5.60
N TYR A 226 12.74 -6.95 6.80
CA TYR A 226 11.63 -6.02 7.03
C TYR A 226 12.10 -4.80 7.85
N PRO A 227 12.14 -3.60 7.25
CA PRO A 227 12.65 -2.39 7.88
C PRO A 227 11.58 -1.57 8.62
N ALA A 228 12.02 -0.81 9.63
CA ALA A 228 11.31 0.32 10.20
C ALA A 228 12.27 1.43 10.63
N TRP A 229 12.18 2.58 9.96
CA TRP A 229 12.89 3.79 10.36
C TRP A 229 12.41 4.29 11.72
N HIS A 230 13.35 4.58 12.60
CA HIS A 230 13.07 5.34 13.81
C HIS A 230 12.58 6.75 13.40
N PRO A 231 11.53 7.30 14.05
CA PRO A 231 10.86 8.51 13.55
C PRO A 231 11.79 9.73 13.53
N THR A 232 12.68 9.89 14.51
CA THR A 232 13.54 11.09 14.64
C THR A 232 15.03 10.83 14.46
N ALA A 233 15.58 9.78 15.09
CA ALA A 233 16.97 9.37 14.93
C ALA A 233 17.27 8.69 13.58
N ASN A 234 18.53 8.71 13.15
CA ASN A 234 19.03 7.98 11.97
C ASN A 234 19.35 6.52 12.32
N LEU A 235 18.31 5.83 12.79
CA LEU A 235 18.33 4.43 13.17
C LEU A 235 17.25 3.68 12.38
N ILE A 236 17.54 2.44 12.02
CA ILE A 236 16.57 1.55 11.37
C ILE A 236 16.53 0.24 12.12
N ALA A 237 15.35 -0.18 12.56
CA ALA A 237 15.13 -1.54 13.04
C ALA A 237 14.87 -2.45 11.84
N PHE A 238 15.48 -3.63 11.81
CA PHE A 238 15.19 -4.67 10.85
C PHE A 238 14.83 -5.96 11.57
N SER A 239 13.99 -6.77 10.95
CA SER A 239 14.12 -8.22 11.13
C SER A 239 15.15 -8.75 10.14
N THR A 240 15.93 -9.73 10.58
CA THR A 240 16.72 -10.63 9.74
C THR A 240 15.95 -11.94 9.67
N ASN A 241 15.92 -12.62 8.51
CA ASN A 241 15.11 -13.81 8.34
C ASN A 241 15.73 -14.79 7.34
N LYS A 242 15.59 -16.09 7.62
CA LYS A 242 15.78 -17.17 6.65
C LYS A 242 14.45 -17.45 5.95
N THR A 243 14.12 -16.61 4.98
CA THR A 243 12.83 -16.66 4.28
C THR A 243 12.77 -17.76 3.21
N GLY A 244 11.75 -18.60 3.28
CA GLY A 244 11.34 -19.57 2.26
C GLY A 244 9.93 -19.32 1.74
N GLN A 245 9.59 -19.95 0.62
CA GLN A 245 8.25 -19.94 0.03
C GLN A 245 7.76 -21.36 -0.18
N SER A 246 6.49 -21.60 0.11
CA SER A 246 5.80 -22.84 -0.24
C SER A 246 4.51 -22.55 -0.99
N PHE A 247 4.12 -23.50 -1.84
CA PHE A 247 2.98 -23.37 -2.75
C PHE A 247 2.02 -24.53 -2.55
N HIS A 248 0.78 -24.22 -2.21
CA HIS A 248 -0.25 -25.22 -2.03
C HIS A 248 -0.90 -25.55 -3.38
N THR A 249 -0.97 -26.85 -3.70
CA THR A 249 -1.56 -27.31 -4.97
C THR A 249 -3.10 -27.27 -4.98
N LYS A 250 -3.75 -27.28 -3.81
CA LYS A 250 -5.21 -27.35 -3.66
C LYS A 250 -5.81 -26.34 -2.69
N ASP A 251 -5.01 -25.70 -1.84
CA ASP A 251 -5.52 -24.74 -0.84
C ASP A 251 -5.94 -23.43 -1.51
N ALA A 252 -6.98 -22.80 -0.99
CA ALA A 252 -7.42 -21.47 -1.42
C ALA A 252 -6.39 -20.39 -1.02
N ASN A 253 -5.67 -20.61 0.08
CA ASN A 253 -4.52 -19.84 0.50
C ASN A 253 -3.29 -20.41 -0.23
N LYS A 254 -3.03 -19.93 -1.45
CA LYS A 254 -2.15 -20.61 -2.43
C LYS A 254 -0.66 -20.57 -2.07
N ILE A 255 -0.21 -19.55 -1.34
CA ILE A 255 1.20 -19.23 -1.15
C ILE A 255 1.43 -18.92 0.32
N GLU A 256 2.45 -19.55 0.89
CA GLU A 256 2.98 -19.20 2.20
C GLU A 256 4.41 -18.68 2.04
N VAL A 257 4.71 -17.63 2.81
CA VAL A 257 6.07 -17.20 3.07
C VAL A 257 6.33 -17.51 4.53
N GLN A 258 7.42 -18.24 4.77
CA GLN A 258 7.77 -18.77 6.07
C GLN A 258 9.21 -18.38 6.37
N ASP A 259 9.47 -17.94 7.58
CA ASP A 259 10.81 -17.61 8.05
C ASP A 259 11.23 -18.72 9.01
N THR A 260 12.22 -19.53 8.64
CA THR A 260 12.63 -20.67 9.49
C THR A 260 13.43 -20.24 10.70
N GLU A 261 14.05 -19.07 10.62
CA GLU A 261 14.88 -18.44 11.65
C GLU A 261 14.76 -16.93 11.46
N SER A 262 14.82 -16.17 12.54
CA SER A 262 14.85 -14.71 12.51
C SER A 262 15.50 -14.11 13.74
N ASP A 263 15.87 -12.83 13.63
CA ASP A 263 16.20 -11.96 14.76
C ASP A 263 15.74 -10.53 14.48
N LEU A 264 15.82 -9.66 15.50
CA LEU A 264 15.72 -8.21 15.33
C LEU A 264 17.07 -7.51 15.52
N ILE A 265 17.42 -6.65 14.57
CA ILE A 265 18.64 -5.83 14.63
C ILE A 265 18.32 -4.33 14.54
N LEU A 266 19.15 -3.51 15.17
CA LEU A 266 19.17 -2.06 15.02
C LEU A 266 20.41 -1.66 14.23
N TYR A 267 20.19 -0.96 13.13
CA TYR A 267 21.25 -0.36 12.32
C TYR A 267 21.37 1.14 12.59
N ASP A 268 22.58 1.59 12.93
CA ASP A 268 22.95 2.99 13.04
C ASP A 268 23.51 3.48 11.70
N VAL A 269 22.75 4.34 11.01
CA VAL A 269 23.09 4.77 9.64
C VAL A 269 24.33 5.67 9.62
N GLU A 270 24.57 6.44 10.67
CA GLU A 270 25.70 7.37 10.74
C GLU A 270 26.99 6.63 11.04
N LYS A 271 26.93 5.65 11.95
CA LYS A 271 28.09 4.84 12.33
C LYS A 271 28.33 3.65 11.41
N ASN A 272 27.32 3.26 10.64
CA ASN A 272 27.32 2.03 9.84
C ASN A 272 27.53 0.78 10.71
N GLU A 273 26.86 0.72 11.85
CA GLU A 273 26.96 -0.36 12.85
C GLU A 273 25.63 -1.10 12.98
N VAL A 274 25.66 -2.43 13.10
CA VAL A 274 24.49 -3.25 13.47
C VAL A 274 24.65 -3.84 14.86
N ARG A 275 23.53 -4.07 15.55
CA ARG A 275 23.49 -4.85 16.79
C ARG A 275 22.11 -5.47 16.99
N ASN A 276 22.04 -6.52 17.79
CA ASN A 276 20.76 -7.14 18.14
C ASN A 276 19.91 -6.21 19.03
N ILE A 277 18.59 -6.25 18.81
CA ILE A 277 17.59 -5.54 19.63
C ILE A 277 17.18 -6.42 20.80
N VAL A 278 16.88 -7.67 20.49
CA VAL A 278 16.50 -8.73 21.42
C VAL A 278 16.97 -10.04 20.79
N GLU A 279 17.43 -10.96 21.63
CA GLU A 279 17.74 -12.34 21.28
C GLU A 279 16.74 -13.21 22.05
N LEU A 280 15.82 -13.85 21.32
CA LEU A 280 14.84 -14.77 21.89
C LEU A 280 15.05 -16.15 21.25
N ASP A 281 15.23 -17.16 22.09
CA ASP A 281 15.37 -18.53 21.61
C ASP A 281 14.01 -19.05 21.11
N ASP A 282 14.04 -19.82 20.01
CA ASP A 282 12.86 -20.46 19.41
C ASP A 282 11.71 -19.51 19.06
N GLU A 283 12.03 -18.24 18.84
CA GLU A 283 11.09 -17.20 18.43
C GLU A 283 11.36 -16.76 16.99
N LEU A 284 10.29 -16.31 16.34
CA LEU A 284 10.30 -15.85 14.96
C LEU A 284 9.83 -14.38 14.89
N GLU A 285 10.73 -13.40 15.06
CA GLU A 285 10.43 -11.98 14.99
C GLU A 285 10.35 -11.41 13.56
N VAL A 286 9.30 -10.62 13.31
CA VAL A 286 9.05 -9.96 12.04
C VAL A 286 8.39 -8.60 12.20
N PHE A 287 8.48 -7.79 11.14
CA PHE A 287 7.74 -6.55 10.95
C PHE A 287 7.84 -5.53 12.10
N PRO A 288 9.04 -5.05 12.46
CA PRO A 288 9.18 -3.97 13.43
C PRO A 288 8.43 -2.71 12.99
N THR A 289 7.96 -1.90 13.95
CA THR A 289 7.39 -0.57 13.72
C THR A 289 7.53 0.31 14.96
N TRP A 290 7.95 1.56 14.79
CA TRP A 290 8.19 2.49 15.90
C TRP A 290 6.93 3.26 16.28
N THR A 291 6.80 3.61 17.57
CA THR A 291 5.88 4.67 17.98
C THR A 291 6.35 6.02 17.45
N PRO A 292 5.43 6.99 17.19
CA PRO A 292 5.80 8.31 16.67
C PRO A 292 6.78 9.11 17.54
N ASP A 293 6.79 8.86 18.85
CA ASP A 293 7.73 9.49 19.79
C ASP A 293 9.11 8.80 19.82
N GLY A 294 9.26 7.67 19.14
CA GLY A 294 10.49 6.90 19.04
C GLY A 294 10.90 6.21 20.34
N LYS A 295 9.98 5.98 21.28
CA LYS A 295 10.32 5.40 22.60
C LYS A 295 9.92 3.94 22.76
N LYS A 296 9.23 3.37 21.79
CA LYS A 296 8.76 1.99 21.83
C LYS A 296 8.75 1.42 20.43
N LEU A 297 9.13 0.15 20.32
CA LEU A 297 9.09 -0.63 19.09
C LEU A 297 8.03 -1.72 19.26
N TYR A 298 7.08 -1.80 18.34
CA TYR A 298 6.19 -2.96 18.20
C TYR A 298 6.73 -3.89 17.13
N PHE A 299 6.48 -5.19 17.29
CA PHE A 299 6.83 -6.23 16.31
C PHE A 299 5.95 -7.45 16.53
N CYS A 300 5.95 -8.39 15.59
CA CYS A 300 5.26 -9.67 15.75
C CYS A 300 6.29 -10.76 16.02
N SER A 301 5.96 -11.72 16.89
CA SER A 301 6.81 -12.88 17.16
C SER A 301 5.97 -14.15 17.27
N ALA A 302 6.48 -15.27 16.77
CA ALA A 302 5.88 -16.58 16.92
C ALA A 302 6.87 -17.55 17.54
N HIS A 303 6.47 -18.22 18.60
CA HIS A 303 7.23 -19.32 19.17
C HIS A 303 7.08 -20.58 18.30
N PHE A 304 8.19 -21.19 17.88
CA PHE A 304 8.16 -22.42 17.10
C PHE A 304 9.41 -23.28 17.37
N GLU A 305 9.22 -24.36 18.11
CA GLU A 305 10.28 -25.32 18.39
C GLU A 305 10.40 -26.37 17.27
N TYR A 306 11.63 -26.57 16.80
CA TYR A 306 11.98 -27.68 15.92
C TYR A 306 12.24 -28.94 16.75
N HIS A 307 11.69 -30.07 16.31
CA HIS A 307 11.79 -31.33 17.05
C HIS A 307 12.41 -32.46 16.25
N ASN A 308 12.66 -32.26 14.95
CA ASN A 308 13.13 -33.32 14.06
C ASN A 308 14.45 -32.95 13.37
N ASP A 309 15.56 -33.25 14.05
CA ASP A 309 16.92 -33.06 13.53
C ASP A 309 17.24 -33.97 12.32
N SER A 310 16.35 -34.89 11.93
CA SER A 310 16.55 -35.77 10.76
C SER A 310 16.05 -35.15 9.45
N ILE A 311 15.41 -33.98 9.49
CA ILE A 311 14.96 -33.24 8.31
C ILE A 311 15.40 -31.78 8.36
N GLU A 312 15.48 -31.14 7.20
CA GLU A 312 15.74 -29.70 7.12
C GLU A 312 14.65 -28.90 7.87
N LYS A 313 15.03 -27.84 8.60
CA LYS A 313 14.09 -26.93 9.29
C LYS A 313 12.94 -26.48 8.37
N SER A 314 13.27 -26.13 7.12
CA SER A 314 12.28 -25.74 6.10
C SER A 314 11.25 -26.84 5.81
N ALA A 315 11.67 -28.11 5.79
CA ALA A 315 10.77 -29.24 5.57
C ALA A 315 9.85 -29.46 6.79
N GLU A 316 10.38 -29.37 8.01
CA GLU A 316 9.57 -29.48 9.23
C GLU A 316 8.52 -28.36 9.30
N MET A 317 8.94 -27.11 9.08
CA MET A 317 8.04 -25.96 9.09
C MET A 317 6.94 -26.08 8.03
N ILE A 318 7.25 -26.57 6.81
CA ILE A 318 6.22 -26.82 5.78
C ILE A 318 5.19 -27.85 6.24
N LEU A 319 5.59 -28.88 7.00
CA LEU A 319 4.66 -29.89 7.53
C LEU A 319 3.78 -29.35 8.66
N ARG A 320 4.31 -28.41 9.45
CA ARG A 320 3.69 -27.86 10.67
C ARG A 320 3.28 -26.39 10.55
N TYR A 321 3.19 -25.85 9.33
CA TYR A 321 3.06 -24.41 9.09
C TYR A 321 1.87 -23.72 9.78
N LYS A 322 0.78 -24.46 10.05
CA LYS A 322 -0.40 -23.95 10.76
C LYS A 322 -0.17 -23.73 12.26
N GLU A 323 0.89 -24.32 12.82
CA GLU A 323 1.31 -24.14 14.21
C GLU A 323 2.04 -22.80 14.40
N VAL A 324 2.61 -22.24 13.33
CA VAL A 324 3.31 -20.96 13.39
C VAL A 324 2.29 -19.83 13.53
N LYS A 325 2.15 -19.28 14.74
CA LYS A 325 1.19 -18.21 15.05
C LYS A 325 1.87 -17.06 15.77
N TYR A 326 1.79 -15.89 15.14
CA TYR A 326 2.45 -14.69 15.60
C TYR A 326 1.53 -13.91 16.53
N SER A 327 2.07 -13.47 17.66
CA SER A 327 1.45 -12.53 18.61
C SER A 327 2.11 -11.15 18.49
N LEU A 328 1.45 -10.09 18.98
CA LEU A 328 1.99 -8.73 18.95
C LEU A 328 2.78 -8.45 20.23
N TYR A 329 4.01 -7.97 20.07
CA TYR A 329 4.92 -7.58 21.14
C TYR A 329 5.25 -6.10 21.08
N SER A 330 5.72 -5.57 22.21
CA SER A 330 6.37 -4.26 22.29
C SER A 330 7.60 -4.30 23.18
N ILE A 331 8.58 -3.46 22.89
CA ILE A 331 9.78 -3.26 23.70
C ILE A 331 10.06 -1.76 23.81
N ASP A 332 10.41 -1.28 25.00
CA ASP A 332 10.74 0.12 25.24
C ASP A 332 12.16 0.42 24.72
N PHE A 333 12.38 1.65 24.27
CA PHE A 333 13.65 2.13 23.73
C PHE A 333 13.96 3.52 24.30
N ASP A 334 15.16 3.68 24.86
CA ASP A 334 15.67 4.99 25.25
C ASP A 334 16.48 5.60 24.09
N PRO A 335 16.00 6.66 23.42
CA PRO A 335 16.71 7.25 22.28
C PRO A 335 18.05 7.91 22.66
N LYS A 336 18.33 8.16 23.94
CA LYS A 336 19.59 8.75 24.40
C LYS A 336 20.68 7.69 24.56
N THR A 337 20.38 6.62 25.29
CA THR A 337 21.33 5.53 25.54
C THR A 337 21.34 4.52 24.40
N LYS A 338 20.26 4.52 23.59
CA LYS A 338 19.91 3.50 22.62
C LYS A 338 19.63 2.15 23.28
N GLU A 339 19.25 2.08 24.55
CA GLU A 339 19.01 0.78 25.19
C GLU A 339 17.56 0.33 25.06
N PHE A 340 17.37 -0.99 24.92
CA PHE A 340 16.06 -1.63 24.91
C PHE A 340 15.74 -2.23 26.28
N SER A 341 14.46 -2.20 26.67
CA SER A 341 14.03 -2.76 27.95
C SER A 341 12.53 -3.10 27.94
N ASN A 342 12.06 -3.81 28.96
CA ASN A 342 10.63 -4.04 29.19
C ASN A 342 9.91 -4.66 27.98
N LEU A 343 10.40 -5.82 27.52
CA LEU A 343 9.72 -6.64 26.52
C LEU A 343 8.37 -7.12 27.05
N GLN A 344 7.30 -6.93 26.27
CA GLN A 344 5.93 -7.27 26.64
C GLN A 344 5.16 -7.82 25.44
N MET A 345 4.48 -8.96 25.63
CA MET A 345 3.41 -9.37 24.73
C MET A 345 2.18 -8.50 25.00
N VAL A 346 1.71 -7.76 23.99
CA VAL A 346 0.59 -6.81 24.12
C VAL A 346 -0.72 -7.37 23.57
N TYR A 347 -0.65 -8.38 22.71
CA TYR A 347 -1.81 -9.11 22.21
C TYR A 347 -1.44 -10.56 21.87
N ASP A 348 -1.99 -11.49 22.65
CA ASP A 348 -1.76 -12.94 22.52
C ASP A 348 -2.73 -13.57 21.51
N ALA A 349 -2.46 -13.37 20.23
CA ALA A 349 -3.26 -13.91 19.13
C ALA A 349 -3.19 -15.44 19.07
N ALA A 350 -2.03 -16.02 19.43
CA ALA A 350 -1.78 -17.45 19.40
C ALA A 350 -2.49 -18.24 20.51
N SER A 351 -2.98 -17.57 21.58
CA SER A 351 -3.72 -18.23 22.65
C SER A 351 -4.87 -19.11 22.17
N ASP A 352 -5.17 -20.20 22.90
CA ASP A 352 -6.29 -21.11 22.59
C ASP A 352 -7.64 -20.41 22.41
N SER A 353 -7.82 -19.25 23.05
CA SER A 353 -9.07 -18.48 22.99
C SER A 353 -9.25 -17.68 21.71
N ILE A 354 -8.15 -17.27 21.06
CA ILE A 354 -8.16 -16.45 19.84
C ILE A 354 -7.77 -17.30 18.63
N ASN A 355 -6.76 -18.15 18.81
CA ASN A 355 -6.29 -19.15 17.85
C ASN A 355 -5.97 -18.56 16.47
N ALA A 356 -5.34 -17.39 16.44
CA ALA A 356 -5.03 -16.61 15.25
C ALA A 356 -3.55 -16.24 15.19
N SER A 357 -3.17 -15.55 14.13
CA SER A 357 -1.83 -15.02 13.90
C SER A 357 -1.91 -13.58 13.42
N VAL A 358 -0.98 -12.72 13.84
CA VAL A 358 -0.94 -11.30 13.46
C VAL A 358 0.32 -10.92 12.68
N SER A 359 0.20 -9.94 11.79
CA SER A 359 1.36 -9.41 11.07
C SER A 359 1.22 -7.94 10.68
N LEU A 360 2.34 -7.36 10.23
CA LEU A 360 2.41 -6.01 9.66
C LEU A 360 1.86 -4.91 10.59
N PRO A 361 2.30 -4.83 11.87
CA PRO A 361 1.83 -3.79 12.77
C PRO A 361 2.20 -2.40 12.23
N ARG A 362 1.31 -1.43 12.41
CA ARG A 362 1.49 -0.02 12.06
C ARG A 362 0.89 0.90 13.10
N VAL A 363 1.73 1.65 13.78
CA VAL A 363 1.30 2.64 14.78
C VAL A 363 0.72 3.88 14.08
N SER A 364 -0.40 4.41 14.57
CA SER A 364 -0.97 5.66 14.09
C SER A 364 -0.03 6.85 14.38
N PRO A 365 -0.08 7.94 13.58
CA PRO A 365 0.77 9.11 13.80
C PRO A 365 0.60 9.79 15.17
N ASP A 366 -0.54 9.60 15.83
CA ASP A 366 -0.80 10.10 17.18
C ASP A 366 -0.47 9.10 18.30
N GLY A 367 0.03 7.90 17.94
CA GLY A 367 0.44 6.85 18.87
C GLY A 367 -0.70 6.12 19.59
N LYS A 368 -1.96 6.41 19.27
CA LYS A 368 -3.13 5.88 19.99
C LYS A 368 -3.61 4.52 19.50
N HIS A 369 -3.21 4.14 18.30
CA HIS A 369 -3.68 2.93 17.63
C HIS A 369 -2.54 2.15 16.99
N VAL A 370 -2.68 0.82 16.94
CA VAL A 370 -1.83 -0.06 16.11
C VAL A 370 -2.74 -0.86 15.19
N LEU A 371 -2.62 -0.65 13.88
CA LEU A 371 -3.25 -1.52 12.88
C LEU A 371 -2.39 -2.76 12.69
N PHE A 372 -3.01 -3.90 12.39
CA PHE A 372 -2.32 -5.12 11.97
C PHE A 372 -3.28 -6.00 11.16
N ALA A 373 -2.72 -6.88 10.33
CA ALA A 373 -3.48 -7.94 9.69
C ALA A 373 -3.55 -9.16 10.62
N GLN A 374 -4.67 -9.85 10.66
CA GLN A 374 -4.84 -11.08 11.42
C GLN A 374 -5.51 -12.14 10.56
N GLY A 375 -4.94 -13.35 10.54
CA GLY A 375 -5.47 -14.54 9.89
C GLY A 375 -5.32 -15.77 10.79
N GLU A 376 -5.64 -16.96 10.30
CA GLU A 376 -5.61 -18.20 11.09
C GLU A 376 -4.20 -18.62 11.55
N TYR A 377 -3.16 -18.39 10.73
CA TYR A 377 -1.78 -18.81 10.96
C TYR A 377 -0.79 -18.02 10.09
N GLY A 378 0.52 -18.15 10.35
CA GLY A 378 1.60 -17.57 9.55
C GLY A 378 1.62 -16.04 9.57
N CYS A 379 2.46 -15.43 8.74
CA CYS A 379 2.62 -13.96 8.73
C CYS A 379 2.36 -13.33 7.35
N PHE A 380 2.12 -14.14 6.32
CA PHE A 380 1.93 -13.74 4.93
C PHE A 380 0.46 -13.62 4.50
N HIS A 381 -0.31 -12.93 5.32
CA HIS A 381 -1.77 -12.79 5.24
C HIS A 381 -2.33 -12.27 3.92
N VAL A 382 -1.51 -11.69 3.03
CA VAL A 382 -1.93 -11.20 1.71
C VAL A 382 -2.51 -12.30 0.79
N TRP A 383 -2.29 -13.58 1.09
CA TRP A 383 -2.91 -14.72 0.39
C TRP A 383 -3.99 -15.44 1.19
N HIS A 384 -4.25 -15.01 2.41
CA HIS A 384 -5.20 -15.65 3.32
C HIS A 384 -6.57 -15.02 3.14
N ASN A 385 -7.55 -15.79 2.66
CA ASN A 385 -8.90 -15.23 2.40
C ASN A 385 -9.61 -14.78 3.68
N ASP A 386 -9.21 -15.34 4.82
CA ASP A 386 -9.65 -15.04 6.18
C ASP A 386 -8.91 -13.85 6.82
N ALA A 387 -7.90 -13.29 6.15
CA ALA A 387 -7.14 -12.17 6.69
C ALA A 387 -7.94 -10.87 6.72
N ASP A 388 -8.06 -10.31 7.92
CA ASP A 388 -8.77 -9.08 8.21
C ASP A 388 -7.84 -8.06 8.87
N ILE A 389 -8.17 -6.77 8.75
CA ILE A 389 -7.51 -5.70 9.50
C ILE A 389 -8.17 -5.51 10.86
N TYR A 390 -7.33 -5.47 11.88
CA TYR A 390 -7.66 -5.20 13.28
C TYR A 390 -6.93 -3.95 13.77
N MET A 391 -7.42 -3.42 14.88
CA MET A 391 -6.85 -2.24 15.53
C MET A 391 -6.77 -2.42 17.04
N LEU A 392 -5.57 -2.31 17.60
CA LEU A 392 -5.31 -2.17 19.03
C LEU A 392 -5.46 -0.70 19.44
N ASN A 393 -6.09 -0.45 20.59
CA ASN A 393 -5.98 0.83 21.30
C ASN A 393 -4.82 0.76 22.31
N THR A 394 -3.81 1.61 22.15
CA THR A 394 -2.55 1.53 22.92
C THR A 394 -2.68 1.93 24.40
N GLN A 395 -3.79 2.57 24.80
CA GLN A 395 -4.03 2.94 26.20
C GLN A 395 -4.76 1.84 26.97
N THR A 396 -5.59 1.06 26.28
CA THR A 396 -6.49 0.06 26.91
C THR A 396 -6.14 -1.37 26.55
N ASN A 397 -5.23 -1.57 25.58
CA ASN A 397 -4.91 -2.85 24.94
C ASN A 397 -6.12 -3.60 24.37
N LYS A 398 -7.23 -2.90 24.14
CA LYS A 398 -8.41 -3.50 23.50
C LYS A 398 -8.19 -3.58 21.99
N VAL A 399 -8.42 -4.76 21.45
CA VAL A 399 -8.42 -5.03 20.00
C VAL A 399 -9.85 -5.02 19.47
N LYS A 400 -10.04 -4.46 18.27
CA LYS A 400 -11.29 -4.58 17.51
C LYS A 400 -11.02 -4.84 16.03
N LYS A 401 -11.89 -5.61 15.39
CA LYS A 401 -11.93 -5.80 13.94
C LYS A 401 -12.45 -4.52 13.26
N LEU A 402 -11.90 -4.15 12.11
CA LEU A 402 -12.36 -3.00 11.32
C LEU A 402 -13.32 -3.44 10.19
N ASP A 403 -14.52 -3.88 10.57
CA ASP A 403 -15.50 -4.47 9.63
C ASP A 403 -15.82 -3.59 8.41
N ALA A 404 -15.80 -2.27 8.56
CA ALA A 404 -16.06 -1.35 7.45
C ALA A 404 -15.01 -1.39 6.34
N ILE A 405 -13.75 -1.73 6.68
CA ILE A 405 -12.64 -1.82 5.72
C ILE A 405 -12.55 -3.23 5.14
N ASN A 406 -12.85 -4.24 5.95
CA ASN A 406 -12.68 -5.63 5.60
C ASN A 406 -13.62 -6.12 4.49
N SER A 407 -13.23 -7.21 3.83
CA SER A 407 -14.02 -7.86 2.78
C SER A 407 -14.04 -9.38 3.00
N PRO A 408 -14.83 -10.15 2.23
CA PRO A 408 -14.77 -11.61 2.26
C PRO A 408 -13.47 -12.23 1.68
N ARG A 409 -12.44 -11.40 1.47
CA ARG A 409 -11.14 -11.74 0.90
C ARG A 409 -10.04 -11.08 1.74
N SER A 410 -8.80 -11.47 1.45
CA SER A 410 -7.61 -10.95 2.12
C SER A 410 -7.53 -9.43 2.10
N GLU A 411 -7.33 -8.88 3.30
CA GLU A 411 -6.81 -7.53 3.54
C GLU A 411 -5.44 -7.61 4.21
N SER A 412 -4.48 -6.85 3.71
CA SER A 412 -3.11 -6.85 4.24
C SER A 412 -2.44 -5.50 4.04
N TYR A 413 -1.17 -5.38 4.44
CA TYR A 413 -0.35 -4.17 4.34
C TYR A 413 -1.10 -2.90 4.76
N PRO A 414 -1.66 -2.84 5.99
CA PRO A 414 -2.25 -1.61 6.47
C PRO A 414 -1.19 -0.50 6.52
N SER A 415 -1.59 0.75 6.31
CA SER A 415 -0.77 1.92 6.59
C SER A 415 -1.66 3.12 6.95
N TRP A 416 -1.07 4.09 7.63
CA TRP A 416 -1.72 5.36 8.01
C TRP A 416 -1.21 6.48 7.12
N SER A 417 -2.07 7.44 6.78
CA SER A 417 -1.61 8.75 6.31
C SER A 417 -0.92 9.52 7.44
N SER A 418 -0.11 10.51 7.09
CA SER A 418 0.66 11.32 8.04
C SER A 418 -0.18 12.06 9.07
N ASN A 419 -1.42 12.42 8.72
CA ASN A 419 -2.39 13.04 9.63
C ASN A 419 -3.27 12.04 10.40
N GLY A 420 -3.13 10.74 10.12
CA GLY A 420 -3.86 9.66 10.77
C GLY A 420 -5.36 9.61 10.43
N ARG A 421 -5.79 10.30 9.36
CA ARG A 421 -7.20 10.37 8.93
C ARG A 421 -7.55 9.41 7.80
N TRP A 422 -6.54 8.78 7.20
CA TRP A 422 -6.72 7.82 6.11
C TRP A 422 -5.98 6.54 6.45
N ILE A 423 -6.65 5.41 6.19
CA ILE A 423 -6.07 4.07 6.29
C ILE A 423 -5.99 3.53 4.87
N MET A 424 -4.83 3.01 4.48
CA MET A 424 -4.67 2.28 3.23
C MET A 424 -4.44 0.80 3.50
N VAL A 425 -5.03 -0.06 2.66
CA VAL A 425 -4.86 -1.52 2.72
C VAL A 425 -4.62 -2.07 1.32
N ALA A 426 -3.83 -3.12 1.22
CA ALA A 426 -3.76 -3.95 0.02
C ALA A 426 -4.85 -5.02 0.10
N SER A 427 -5.80 -4.98 -0.84
CA SER A 427 -6.98 -5.83 -0.84
C SER A 427 -7.04 -6.73 -2.06
N ARG A 428 -7.56 -7.94 -1.91
CA ARG A 428 -7.93 -8.85 -3.01
C ARG A 428 -9.44 -8.91 -3.26
N ARG A 429 -10.21 -7.94 -2.74
CA ARG A 429 -11.68 -8.00 -2.72
C ARG A 429 -12.37 -8.14 -4.08
N ASP A 430 -11.75 -7.62 -5.14
CA ASP A 430 -12.37 -7.60 -6.47
C ASP A 430 -12.35 -8.97 -7.16
N ASP A 431 -11.17 -9.57 -7.30
CA ASP A 431 -10.95 -10.77 -8.11
C ASP A 431 -10.27 -11.93 -7.36
N GLY A 432 -9.84 -11.72 -6.11
CA GLY A 432 -9.11 -12.71 -5.31
C GLY A 432 -7.66 -12.99 -5.74
N ASN A 433 -7.22 -12.46 -6.89
CA ASN A 433 -5.97 -12.82 -7.56
C ASN A 433 -4.92 -11.70 -7.56
N TYR A 434 -5.34 -10.44 -7.60
CA TYR A 434 -4.45 -9.28 -7.61
C TYR A 434 -4.72 -8.38 -6.41
N THR A 435 -3.66 -7.95 -5.75
CA THR A 435 -3.79 -6.96 -4.67
C THR A 435 -3.91 -5.57 -5.27
N ARG A 436 -4.90 -4.81 -4.80
CA ARG A 436 -5.17 -3.43 -5.20
C ARG A 436 -5.21 -2.55 -3.95
N PRO A 437 -4.76 -1.29 -4.03
CA PRO A 437 -4.72 -0.40 -2.87
C PRO A 437 -6.09 0.26 -2.65
N TYR A 438 -6.63 0.12 -1.45
CA TYR A 438 -7.89 0.75 -1.03
C TYR A 438 -7.64 1.74 0.10
N ILE A 439 -8.36 2.86 0.09
CA ILE A 439 -8.26 3.92 1.09
C ILE A 439 -9.59 4.03 1.82
N ALA A 440 -9.56 4.10 3.15
CA ALA A 440 -10.69 4.35 4.02
C ALA A 440 -10.48 5.59 4.89
N TYR A 441 -11.54 6.36 5.10
CA TYR A 441 -11.54 7.45 6.07
C TYR A 441 -11.57 6.90 7.50
N PHE A 442 -10.74 7.48 8.39
CA PHE A 442 -10.73 7.22 9.81
C PHE A 442 -11.07 8.51 10.56
N ASP A 443 -12.29 8.57 11.09
CA ASP A 443 -12.82 9.80 11.69
C ASP A 443 -12.22 10.09 13.07
N ARG A 444 -12.55 11.27 13.59
CA ARG A 444 -12.09 11.75 14.89
C ARG A 444 -12.70 10.97 16.06
N GLN A 445 -13.76 10.18 15.82
CA GLN A 445 -14.41 9.32 16.79
C GLN A 445 -13.79 7.90 16.81
N GLY A 446 -12.78 7.64 15.98
CA GLY A 446 -12.08 6.37 15.92
C GLY A 446 -12.86 5.28 15.15
N LYS A 447 -13.72 5.70 14.22
CA LYS A 447 -14.47 4.83 13.33
C LYS A 447 -13.89 4.90 11.91
N ALA A 448 -13.69 3.72 11.33
CA ALA A 448 -13.36 3.55 9.93
C ALA A 448 -14.63 3.52 9.06
N HIS A 449 -14.53 4.06 7.86
CA HIS A 449 -15.61 4.13 6.87
C HIS A 449 -15.36 3.21 5.68
N LYS A 450 -16.35 3.09 4.78
CA LYS A 450 -16.25 2.26 3.57
C LYS A 450 -15.00 2.66 2.76
N PRO A 451 -14.12 1.71 2.39
CA PRO A 451 -12.97 1.99 1.57
C PRO A 451 -13.34 2.22 0.11
N PHE A 452 -12.54 2.98 -0.61
CA PHE A 452 -12.58 3.14 -2.06
C PHE A 452 -11.26 2.72 -2.69
N LEU A 453 -11.31 2.16 -3.90
CA LEU A 453 -10.14 1.83 -4.70
C LEU A 453 -9.46 3.12 -5.15
N ILE A 454 -8.12 3.18 -5.13
CA ILE A 454 -7.41 4.40 -5.53
C ILE A 454 -7.80 4.83 -6.95
N PRO A 455 -8.12 6.11 -7.19
CA PRO A 455 -8.55 6.57 -8.51
C PRO A 455 -7.45 6.46 -9.57
N GLN A 456 -7.88 6.21 -10.80
CA GLN A 456 -7.03 6.13 -11.98
C GLN A 456 -7.61 7.00 -13.09
N LYS A 457 -6.72 7.53 -13.94
CA LYS A 457 -7.14 8.38 -15.06
C LYS A 457 -8.07 7.64 -16.03
N ASP A 458 -7.73 6.38 -16.33
CA ASP A 458 -8.64 5.45 -17.01
C ASP A 458 -9.35 4.57 -15.96
N PRO A 459 -10.69 4.65 -15.83
CA PRO A 459 -11.43 3.79 -14.90
C PRO A 459 -11.30 2.29 -15.19
N ASN A 460 -10.89 1.91 -16.40
CA ASN A 460 -10.65 0.52 -16.77
C ASN A 460 -9.22 0.04 -16.46
N PHE A 461 -8.36 0.88 -15.89
CA PHE A 461 -6.96 0.54 -15.60
C PHE A 461 -6.83 -0.81 -14.87
N TYR A 462 -7.55 -0.98 -13.75
CA TYR A 462 -7.45 -2.20 -12.94
C TYR A 462 -8.01 -3.45 -13.62
N THR A 463 -8.88 -3.30 -14.62
CA THR A 463 -9.41 -4.43 -15.40
C THR A 463 -8.33 -5.07 -16.27
N PHE A 464 -7.40 -4.26 -16.79
CA PHE A 464 -6.33 -4.73 -17.68
C PHE A 464 -4.97 -4.81 -16.99
N PHE A 465 -4.85 -4.27 -15.78
CA PHE A 465 -3.63 -4.33 -14.99
C PHE A 465 -3.52 -5.67 -14.25
N LEU A 466 -2.99 -6.68 -14.95
CA LEU A 466 -2.80 -8.03 -14.44
C LEU A 466 -1.54 -8.18 -13.57
N ARG A 467 -1.33 -7.24 -12.64
CA ARG A 467 -0.22 -7.25 -11.65
C ARG A 467 -0.73 -6.78 -10.29
N SER A 468 0.00 -7.15 -9.25
CA SER A 468 -0.31 -6.84 -7.86
C SER A 468 0.41 -5.59 -7.38
N PHE A 469 -0.29 -4.75 -6.63
CA PHE A 469 0.24 -3.64 -5.85
C PHE A 469 0.62 -4.16 -4.46
N ASN A 470 1.90 -4.18 -4.14
CA ASN A 470 2.42 -4.76 -2.90
C ASN A 470 3.10 -3.68 -2.05
N ARG A 471 2.88 -3.74 -0.73
CA ARG A 471 3.34 -2.75 0.26
C ARG A 471 3.07 -1.30 -0.18
N PRO A 472 1.81 -0.90 -0.36
CA PRO A 472 1.54 0.51 -0.61
C PRO A 472 1.85 1.32 0.66
N GLU A 473 2.61 2.41 0.54
CA GLU A 473 2.97 3.31 1.65
C GLU A 473 2.74 4.77 1.29
N PHE A 474 2.21 5.56 2.21
CA PHE A 474 2.03 7.00 2.03
C PHE A 474 3.35 7.77 2.04
N MET A 475 3.39 8.84 1.25
CA MET A 475 4.48 9.82 1.20
C MET A 475 3.91 11.22 1.02
N ILE A 476 4.52 12.21 1.66
CA ILE A 476 4.07 13.62 1.54
C ILE A 476 4.72 14.35 0.36
N GLU A 477 5.75 13.76 -0.24
CA GLU A 477 6.54 14.32 -1.33
C GLU A 477 7.08 13.19 -2.23
N PRO A 478 7.42 13.46 -3.50
CA PRO A 478 7.97 12.44 -4.38
C PRO A 478 9.45 12.19 -4.09
N VAL A 479 9.92 10.98 -4.42
CA VAL A 479 11.35 10.64 -4.34
C VAL A 479 12.14 11.50 -5.31
N SER A 480 13.17 12.18 -4.80
CA SER A 480 14.04 13.08 -5.57
C SER A 480 15.18 12.36 -6.30
N ILE A 481 15.64 11.22 -5.76
CA ILE A 481 16.67 10.39 -6.38
C ILE A 481 16.09 9.74 -7.65
N THR A 482 16.77 9.94 -8.77
CA THR A 482 16.31 9.43 -10.06
C THR A 482 16.53 7.90 -10.18
N PRO A 483 15.71 7.20 -10.99
CA PRO A 483 15.93 5.79 -11.29
C PRO A 483 17.34 5.48 -11.80
N GLN A 484 17.95 6.39 -12.56
CA GLN A 484 19.30 6.25 -13.10
C GLN A 484 20.37 6.35 -12.01
N GLN A 485 20.20 7.23 -11.01
CA GLN A 485 21.10 7.30 -9.86
C GLN A 485 21.02 6.01 -9.03
N PHE A 486 19.82 5.49 -8.78
CA PHE A 486 19.65 4.19 -8.14
C PHE A 486 20.30 3.07 -8.95
N ALA A 487 20.07 3.00 -10.27
CA ALA A 487 20.66 1.98 -11.13
C ALA A 487 22.19 2.05 -11.19
N THR A 488 22.76 3.26 -11.17
CA THR A 488 24.21 3.45 -11.13
C THR A 488 24.78 2.95 -9.82
N LYS A 489 24.20 3.40 -8.69
CA LYS A 489 24.63 2.97 -7.36
C LYS A 489 24.43 1.47 -7.13
N ALA A 490 23.40 0.87 -7.73
CA ALA A 490 23.15 -0.55 -7.61
C ALA A 490 24.33 -1.40 -8.10
N LYS A 491 25.06 -0.97 -9.13
CA LYS A 491 26.21 -1.68 -9.70
C LYS A 491 27.49 -1.54 -8.88
N GLU A 492 27.52 -0.62 -7.92
CA GLU A 492 28.66 -0.46 -7.01
C GLU A 492 28.63 -1.55 -5.93
N ASP A 493 29.80 -1.84 -5.35
CA ASP A 493 29.91 -2.72 -4.20
C ASP A 493 29.19 -2.13 -2.99
N ALA A 494 28.53 -2.99 -2.23
CA ALA A 494 27.88 -2.59 -1.00
C ALA A 494 28.94 -2.34 0.07
N VAL A 495 28.78 -1.25 0.84
CA VAL A 495 29.62 -0.97 2.01
C VAL A 495 29.21 -1.96 3.12
N PRO A 496 30.12 -2.79 3.65
CA PRO A 496 29.78 -3.69 4.74
C PRO A 496 29.43 -2.91 6.01
N ALA A 497 28.33 -3.26 6.68
CA ALA A 497 28.07 -2.81 8.04
C ALA A 497 29.08 -3.43 9.02
N GLN A 498 29.33 -2.72 10.11
CA GLN A 498 30.21 -3.14 11.20
C GLN A 498 29.45 -3.80 12.33
#